data_AF-A0A832H1I7-F1
#
_entry.id   AF-A0A832H1I7-F1
#
_cell.length_a   1.000
_cell.length_b   1.000
_cell.length_c   1.000
_cell.angle_alpha   90.00
_cell.angle_beta   90.00
_cell.angle_gamma   90.00
#
_symmetry.space_group_name_H-M   'P 1'
#
loop_
_entity.id
_entity.type
_entity.pdbx_description
1 polymer ?
#
loop_
_entity_poly.entity_id
_entity_poly.type
_entity_poly.pdbx_seq_one_letter_code
_entity_poly.pdbx_strand_id
1 'polypeptide(L)' 'LAYSFGFDLLVFWLFQAWLIPDDMQRRDEHNSALLWIARLVPFFGLVIYLLWRPKITEDGESGMRGEYEI' A
#
# COMPACT_ATOMS: atom_id res chain seq x y z
N LEU A 1 2.82 -1.29 -15.55
CA LEU A 1 3.18 -1.69 -14.17
C LEU A 1 2.28 -1.03 -13.12
N ALA A 2 2.12 0.30 -13.10
CA ALA A 2 1.26 0.97 -12.11
C ALA A 2 -0.24 0.64 -12.25
N TYR A 3 -0.75 0.47 -13.47
CA TYR A 3 -2.14 0.13 -13.73
C TYR A 3 -2.53 -1.25 -13.18
N SER A 4 -1.68 -2.27 -13.38
CA SER A 4 -1.90 -3.60 -12.83
C SER A 4 -1.84 -3.60 -11.31
N PHE A 5 -0.89 -2.87 -10.71
CA PHE A 5 -0.78 -2.75 -9.26
C PHE A 5 -2.06 -2.20 -8.61
N GLY A 6 -2.63 -1.12 -9.17
CA GLY A 6 -3.88 -0.54 -8.65
C GLY A 6 -5.06 -1.50 -8.77
N PHE A 7 -5.13 -2.24 -9.89
CA PHE A 7 -6.18 -3.23 -10.10
C PHE A 7 -6.05 -4.41 -9.12
N ASP A 8 -4.84 -4.94 -8.94
CA ASP A 8 -4.57 -6.03 -7.98
C ASP A 8 -4.95 -5.61 -6.56
N LEU A 9 -4.61 -4.39 -6.16
CA LEU A 9 -4.95 -3.83 -4.86
C LEU A 9 -6.48 -3.69 -4.66
N LEU A 10 -7.19 -3.23 -5.69
CA LEU A 10 -8.66 -3.14 -5.67
C LEU A 10 -9.30 -4.53 -5.55
N VAL A 11 -8.82 -5.49 -6.34
CA VAL A 11 -9.29 -6.87 -6.31
C VAL A 11 -9.08 -7.46 -4.91
N PHE A 12 -7.88 -7.38 -4.35
CA PHE A 12 -7.62 -7.89 -3.00
C PHE A 12 -8.49 -7.21 -1.95
N TRP A 13 -8.67 -5.90 -2.02
CA TRP A 13 -9.54 -5.17 -1.11
C TRP A 13 -10.99 -5.67 -1.16
N LEU A 14 -11.57 -5.83 -2.35
CA LEU A 14 -12.93 -6.31 -2.53
C LEU A 14 -13.10 -7.75 -2.02
N PHE A 15 -12.19 -8.65 -2.41
CA PHE A 15 -12.24 -10.04 -1.98
C PHE A 15 -12.11 -10.18 -0.47
N GLN A 16 -11.13 -9.52 0.15
CA GLN A 16 -10.98 -9.64 1.60
C GLN A 16 -12.12 -8.96 2.37
N ALA A 17 -12.66 -7.83 1.88
CA ALA A 17 -13.76 -7.15 2.55
C ALA A 17 -15.06 -7.99 2.54
N TRP A 18 -15.18 -8.89 1.56
CA TRP A 18 -16.25 -9.88 1.48
C TRP A 18 -16.03 -11.09 2.40
N LEU A 19 -14.79 -11.56 2.56
CA LEU A 19 -14.48 -12.74 3.38
C LEU A 19 -14.41 -12.45 4.90
N ILE A 20 -13.96 -11.25 5.28
CA ILE A 20 -13.74 -10.88 6.69
C ILE A 20 -15.02 -11.00 7.54
N PRO A 21 -16.20 -10.51 7.13
CA PRO A 21 -17.41 -10.64 7.93
C PRO A 21 -17.80 -12.09 8.20
N ASP A 22 -17.63 -12.97 7.20
CA ASP A 22 -17.91 -14.41 7.33
C ASP A 22 -16.93 -15.09 8.30
N ASP A 23 -15.63 -14.79 8.21
CA ASP A 23 -14.64 -15.30 9.17
C ASP A 23 -14.92 -14.80 10.61
N MET A 24 -15.28 -13.53 10.79
CA MET A 24 -15.61 -12.97 12.10
C MET A 24 -16.87 -13.59 12.70
N GLN A 25 -17.90 -13.81 11.88
CA GLN A 25 -19.13 -14.50 12.31
C GLN A 25 -18.82 -15.93 12.79
N ARG A 26 -17.91 -16.65 12.11
CA ARG A 26 -17.49 -18.00 12.52
C ARG A 26 -16.71 -18.02 13.84
N ARG A 27 -16.14 -16.89 14.24
CA ARG A 27 -15.36 -16.72 15.48
C ARG A 27 -16.17 -16.11 16.63
N ASP A 28 -17.45 -15.85 16.45
CA ASP A 28 -18.28 -15.11 17.41
C ASP A 28 -17.72 -13.69 17.71
N GLU A 29 -16.96 -13.13 16.77
CA GLU A 29 -16.30 -11.83 16.92
C GLU A 29 -17.21 -10.71 16.39
N HIS A 30 -17.55 -9.76 17.28
CA HIS A 30 -18.54 -8.72 17.02
C HIS A 30 -17.95 -7.30 17.03
N ASN A 31 -16.62 -7.17 17.10
CA ASN A 31 -15.97 -5.87 17.13
C ASN A 31 -15.98 -5.18 15.76
N SER A 32 -16.87 -4.21 15.60
CA SER A 32 -17.00 -3.41 14.38
C SER A 32 -15.72 -2.65 14.00
N ALA A 33 -14.91 -2.21 14.97
CA ALA A 33 -13.65 -1.53 14.68
C ALA A 33 -12.63 -2.50 14.08
N LEU A 34 -12.54 -3.70 14.65
CA LEU A 34 -11.65 -4.75 14.15
C LEU A 34 -12.03 -5.17 12.72
N LEU A 35 -13.33 -5.26 12.41
CA LEU A 35 -13.84 -5.54 11.06
C LEU A 35 -13.36 -4.49 10.05
N TRP A 36 -13.46 -3.20 10.39
CA TRP A 36 -13.01 -2.13 9.51
C TRP A 36 -11.49 -2.09 9.35
N ILE A 37 -10.73 -2.35 10.42
CA ILE A 37 -9.27 -2.44 10.36
C ILE A 37 -8.84 -3.60 9.45
N ALA A 38 -9.43 -4.78 9.63
CA ALA A 38 -9.14 -5.95 8.80
C ALA A 38 -9.45 -5.64 7.32
N ARG A 39 -10.55 -4.93 7.02
CA ARG A 39 -10.93 -4.51 5.66
C ARG A 39 -9.93 -3.58 4.98
N LEU A 40 -9.01 -2.96 5.72
CA LEU A 40 -8.00 -2.05 5.16
C LEU A 40 -6.62 -2.71 4.99
N VAL A 41 -6.48 -3.99 5.35
CA VAL A 41 -5.20 -4.71 5.33
C VAL A 41 -4.37 -4.55 4.03
N PRO A 42 -4.94 -4.66 2.82
CA PRO A 42 -4.23 -4.53 1.56
C PRO A 42 -3.54 -3.18 1.37
N PHE A 43 -4.01 -2.13 2.04
CA PHE A 43 -3.47 -0.78 1.89
C PHE A 43 -2.26 -0.50 2.78
N PHE A 44 -2.05 -1.23 3.88
CA PHE A 44 -1.00 -0.86 4.84
C PHE A 44 0.39 -0.86 4.23
N GLY A 45 0.74 -1.86 3.40
CA GLY A 45 2.05 -1.91 2.75
C GLY A 45 2.30 -0.69 1.86
N LEU A 46 1.27 -0.25 1.13
CA LEU A 46 1.36 0.94 0.29
C LEU A 46 1.51 2.22 1.12
N VAL A 47 0.71 2.37 2.18
CA VAL A 47 0.81 3.54 3.08
C VAL A 47 2.19 3.61 3.71
N ILE A 48 2.69 2.51 4.26
CA ILE A 48 4.03 2.44 4.87
C ILE A 48 5.11 2.80 3.85
N TYR A 49 5.03 2.25 2.63
CA TYR A 49 5.97 2.59 1.57
C TYR A 49 5.94 4.08 1.23
N LEU A 50 4.77 4.69 1.12
CA LEU A 50 4.65 6.11 0.80
C LEU A 50 5.12 7.02 1.93
N LEU A 51 4.97 6.60 3.19
CA LEU A 51 5.48 7.33 4.35
C LEU A 51 7.00 7.22 4.49
N TRP A 52 7.57 6.07 4.14
CA TRP A 52 8.99 5.79 4.36
C TRP A 52 9.87 5.98 3.13
N ARG A 53 9.28 6.07 1.93
CA ARG A 53 10.07 6.22 0.69
C ARG A 53 10.98 7.45 0.80
N PRO A 54 12.28 7.28 0.51
CA PRO A 54 13.19 8.41 0.37
C PRO A 54 12.66 9.42 -0.64
N LYS A 55 12.91 10.71 -0.39
CA LYS A 55 12.65 11.75 -1.39
C LYS A 55 13.57 11.51 -2.58
N ILE A 56 13.05 11.79 -3.78
CA ILE A 56 13.89 11.82 -4.98
C ILE A 56 14.74 13.09 -4.83
N THR A 57 16.04 12.92 -4.62
CA THR A 57 16.98 14.04 -4.63
C THR A 57 17.42 14.27 -6.07
N GLU A 58 17.38 15.52 -6.54
CA GLU A 58 17.75 15.92 -7.91
C GLU A 58 19.29 15.89 -8.14
N ASP A 59 20.05 15.47 -7.13
CA ASP A 59 21.51 15.51 -7.08
C ASP A 59 22.22 14.69 -8.17
N GLY A 60 21.48 13.80 -8.85
CA GLY A 60 21.99 13.02 -9.98
C GLY A 60 22.30 13.83 -11.24
N GLU A 61 21.71 15.03 -11.42
CA GLU A 61 22.04 15.89 -12.56
C GLU A 61 23.24 16.82 -12.28
N SER A 62 23.42 17.22 -11.02
CA SER A 62 24.49 18.12 -10.61
C SER A 62 25.85 17.42 -10.46
N GLY A 63 25.87 16.13 -10.09
CA GLY A 63 27.10 15.34 -10.05
C GLY A 63 27.63 14.96 -11.44
N MET A 64 26.71 14.79 -12.39
CA MET A 64 27.03 14.52 -13.79
C MET A 64 27.61 15.77 -14.47
N ARG A 65 26.97 16.95 -14.34
CA ARG A 65 27.40 18.20 -15.01
C ARG A 65 28.81 18.68 -14.64
N GLY A 66 29.33 18.31 -13.46
CA GLY A 66 30.67 18.71 -13.00
C GLY A 66 31.83 17.88 -13.54
N GLU A 67 31.60 16.64 -13.99
CA GLU A 67 32.67 15.76 -14.52
C GLU A 67 33.04 16.07 -15.98
N TYR A 68 32.21 16.84 -16.70
CA TYR A 68 32.45 17.22 -18.10
C TYR A 68 33.07 18.62 -18.27
N GLU A 69 33.25 19.36 -17.17
CA GLU A 69 33.81 20.72 -17.14
C GLU A 69 35.30 20.75 -16.73
N ILE A 70 36.01 19.61 -16.78
CA ILE A 70 37.46 19.54 -16.52
C ILE A 70 38.21 19.09 -17.78
#